data_AF-A0A3A0V0L7-F1
#
_entry.id   AF-A0A3A0V0L7-F1
#
_cell.length_a   1.000
_cell.length_b   1.000
_cell.length_c   1.000
_cell.angle_alpha   90.00
_cell.angle_beta   90.00
_cell.angle_gamma   90.00
#
_symmetry.space_group_name_H-M   'P 1'
#
loop_
_entity.id
_entity.type
_entity.pdbx_description
1 polymer ?
#
loop_
_entity_poly.entity_id
_entity_poly.type
_entity_poly.pdbx_seq_one_letter_code
_entity_poly.pdbx_strand_id
1 'polypeptide(L)'
;VAIGTVADLVSLTDENRALVQKGLEILNDHCPASIKAILKQAGYNDVITEETIGFIIGPRLNAVGRLEDAALAAELLMTDNDEEAEFLAEQVEFFNQERKDIVAQITEEALAAAEDQVKQGTKFLLLAQADWHEGVLGIVASKIVETYSLPTLIL
;
A
#
# COMPACT_ATOMS: atom_id res chain seq x y z
N VAL A 1 -5.10 -15.89 1.26
CA VAL A 1 -3.66 -16.28 1.29
C VAL A 1 -2.87 -15.51 0.25
N ALA A 2 -3.06 -15.73 -1.06
CA ALA A 2 -2.25 -15.09 -2.10
C ALA A 2 -2.13 -13.55 -1.99
N ILE A 3 -3.24 -12.85 -1.71
CA ILE A 3 -3.23 -11.39 -1.51
C ILE A 3 -2.26 -10.99 -0.39
N GLY A 4 -2.39 -11.60 0.79
CA GLY A 4 -1.49 -11.34 1.93
C GLY A 4 -0.05 -11.71 1.63
N THR A 5 0.19 -12.88 1.03
CA THR A 5 1.55 -13.34 0.67
C THR A 5 2.29 -12.36 -0.23
N VAL A 6 1.61 -11.82 -1.24
CA VAL A 6 2.20 -10.82 -2.15
C VAL A 6 2.28 -9.45 -1.50
N ALA A 7 1.25 -9.02 -0.75
CA ALA A 7 1.23 -7.72 -0.07
C ALA A 7 2.31 -7.60 1.02
N ASP A 8 2.67 -8.71 1.67
CA ASP A 8 3.73 -8.80 2.68
C ASP A 8 5.14 -8.94 2.07
N LEU A 9 5.25 -8.87 0.73
CA LEU A 9 6.52 -8.98 0.00
C LEU A 9 7.30 -10.26 0.34
N VAL A 10 6.58 -11.36 0.62
CA VAL A 10 7.19 -12.64 0.95
C VAL A 10 7.83 -13.24 -0.31
N SER A 11 8.97 -13.92 -0.16
CA SER A 11 9.64 -14.61 -1.27
C SER A 11 8.69 -15.60 -1.96
N LEU A 12 8.48 -15.39 -3.27
CA LEU A 12 7.65 -16.25 -4.13
C LEU A 12 8.44 -17.48 -4.61
N THR A 13 8.92 -18.25 -3.64
CA THR A 13 9.61 -19.53 -3.81
C THR A 13 8.78 -20.65 -3.18
N ASP A 14 9.05 -21.89 -3.56
CA ASP A 14 8.49 -23.11 -2.96
C ASP A 14 6.97 -23.05 -2.70
N GLU A 15 6.53 -23.16 -1.45
CA GLU A 15 5.11 -23.18 -1.08
C GLU A 15 4.41 -21.85 -1.36
N ASN A 16 5.08 -20.71 -1.11
CA ASN A 16 4.50 -19.39 -1.38
C ASN A 16 4.20 -19.22 -2.87
N ARG A 17 5.09 -19.73 -3.73
CA ARG A 17 4.86 -19.74 -5.18
C ARG A 17 3.63 -20.56 -5.54
N ALA A 18 3.51 -21.77 -5.00
CA ALA A 18 2.36 -22.64 -5.28
C ALA A 18 1.03 -22.01 -4.79
N LEU A 19 1.04 -21.41 -3.60
CA LEU A 19 -0.13 -20.74 -3.02
C LEU A 19 -0.55 -19.51 -3.83
N VAL A 20 0.41 -18.69 -4.26
CA VAL A 20 0.13 -17.49 -5.07
C VAL A 20 -0.35 -17.88 -6.47
N GLN A 21 0.30 -18.83 -7.14
CA GLN A 21 -0.16 -19.32 -8.44
C GLN A 21 -1.61 -19.81 -8.38
N LYS A 22 -1.94 -20.64 -7.39
CA LYS A 22 -3.32 -21.13 -7.24
C LYS A 22 -4.31 -20.02 -6.89
N GLY A 23 -3.89 -19.07 -6.06
CA GLY A 23 -4.72 -17.91 -5.72
C GLY A 23 -5.01 -17.01 -6.92
N LEU A 24 -4.01 -16.78 -7.79
CA LEU A 24 -4.20 -16.01 -9.02
C LEU A 24 -5.15 -16.71 -10.00
N GLU A 25 -5.06 -18.04 -10.14
CA GLU A 25 -6.04 -18.80 -10.93
C GLU A 25 -7.47 -18.57 -10.40
N ILE A 26 -7.66 -18.69 -9.08
CA ILE A 26 -8.98 -18.52 -8.44
C ILE A 26 -9.48 -17.07 -8.61
N LEU A 27 -8.63 -16.07 -8.42
CA LEU A 27 -9.01 -14.66 -8.56
C LEU A 27 -9.44 -14.32 -9.99
N ASN A 28 -8.80 -14.91 -11.00
CA ASN A 28 -9.16 -14.66 -12.40
C ASN A 28 -10.39 -15.45 -12.87
N ASP A 29 -10.61 -16.65 -12.33
CA ASP A 29 -11.75 -17.50 -12.67
C ASP A 29 -13.03 -17.12 -11.90
N HIS A 30 -12.89 -16.87 -10.60
CA HIS A 30 -13.97 -16.54 -9.66
C HIS A 30 -13.57 -15.38 -8.74
N CYS A 31 -13.52 -14.16 -9.30
CA CYS A 31 -13.16 -12.97 -8.52
C CYS A 31 -14.25 -12.63 -7.47
N PRO A 32 -13.91 -12.53 -6.17
CA PRO A 32 -14.86 -12.16 -5.11
C PRO A 32 -15.42 -10.74 -5.29
N ALA A 33 -16.62 -10.48 -4.75
CA ALA A 33 -17.28 -9.17 -4.80
C ALA A 33 -16.36 -8.05 -4.28
N SER A 34 -15.70 -8.30 -3.15
CA SER A 34 -14.74 -7.40 -2.52
C SER A 34 -13.57 -6.98 -3.43
N ILE A 35 -12.95 -7.95 -4.10
CA ILE A 35 -11.82 -7.69 -5.01
C ILE A 35 -12.30 -7.03 -6.30
N LYS A 36 -13.46 -7.44 -6.84
CA LYS A 36 -14.07 -6.76 -7.99
C LYS A 36 -14.33 -5.29 -7.69
N ALA A 37 -14.87 -4.97 -6.52
CA ALA A 37 -15.14 -3.59 -6.11
C ALA A 37 -13.86 -2.76 -6.00
N ILE A 38 -12.80 -3.31 -5.40
CA ILE A 38 -11.47 -2.66 -5.35
C ILE A 38 -10.93 -2.37 -6.76
N LEU A 39 -10.99 -3.35 -7.66
CA LEU A 39 -10.49 -3.19 -9.04
C LEU A 39 -11.34 -2.20 -9.83
N LYS A 40 -12.67 -2.17 -9.61
CA LYS A 40 -13.59 -1.18 -10.19
C LYS A 40 -13.21 0.24 -9.77
N GLN A 41 -12.98 0.48 -8.47
CA GLN A 41 -12.51 1.78 -7.98
C GLN A 41 -11.13 2.14 -8.55
N ALA A 42 -10.28 1.15 -8.78
CA ALA A 42 -8.97 1.34 -9.41
C ALA A 42 -9.02 1.58 -10.93
N GLY A 43 -10.19 1.44 -11.58
CA GLY A 43 -10.31 1.47 -13.04
C GLY A 43 -9.56 0.33 -13.73
N TYR A 44 -9.34 -0.80 -13.05
CA TYR A 44 -8.59 -1.94 -13.56
C TYR A 44 -9.52 -3.07 -14.01
N ASN A 45 -9.33 -3.55 -15.24
CA ASN A 45 -10.21 -4.52 -15.88
C ASN A 45 -9.47 -5.64 -16.64
N ASP A 46 -8.18 -5.85 -16.35
CA ASP A 46 -7.34 -6.87 -16.98
C ASP A 46 -7.11 -8.09 -16.04
N VAL A 47 -6.32 -9.06 -16.49
CA VAL A 47 -5.93 -10.27 -15.76
C VAL A 47 -5.20 -9.89 -14.48
N ILE A 48 -5.69 -10.38 -13.35
CA ILE A 48 -5.07 -10.16 -12.03
C ILE A 48 -3.76 -10.94 -11.97
N THR A 49 -2.65 -10.22 -11.79
CA THR A 49 -1.31 -10.78 -11.56
C THR A 49 -0.83 -10.49 -10.13
N GLU A 50 0.34 -10.99 -9.77
CA GLU A 50 1.04 -10.60 -8.54
C GLU A 50 1.31 -9.09 -8.51
N GLU A 51 1.54 -8.44 -9.65
CA GLU A 51 1.70 -6.98 -9.72
C GLU A 51 0.37 -6.27 -9.43
N THR A 52 -0.75 -6.77 -9.97
CA THR A 52 -2.09 -6.26 -9.64
C THR A 52 -2.32 -6.33 -8.12
N ILE A 53 -1.95 -7.44 -7.49
CA ILE A 53 -2.05 -7.56 -6.03
C ILE A 53 -1.13 -6.56 -5.32
N GLY A 54 0.16 -6.54 -5.67
CA GLY A 54 1.18 -5.74 -4.98
C GLY A 54 1.03 -4.23 -5.14
N PHE A 55 0.51 -3.77 -6.28
CA PHE A 55 0.46 -2.34 -6.62
C PHE A 55 -0.95 -1.75 -6.69
N ILE A 56 -2.00 -2.58 -6.76
CA ILE A 56 -3.39 -2.11 -6.87
C ILE A 56 -4.21 -2.51 -5.64
N ILE A 57 -4.25 -3.80 -5.31
CA ILE A 57 -5.11 -4.33 -4.24
C ILE A 57 -4.51 -4.06 -2.86
N GLY A 58 -3.26 -4.49 -2.64
CA GLY A 58 -2.55 -4.36 -1.37
C GLY A 58 -2.47 -2.92 -0.88
N PRO A 59 -2.05 -1.94 -1.71
CA PRO A 59 -1.95 -0.54 -1.29
C PRO A 59 -3.29 0.07 -0.82
N ARG A 60 -4.42 -0.38 -1.38
CA ARG A 60 -5.76 0.08 -0.98
C ARG A 60 -6.15 -0.47 0.38
N LEU A 61 -6.05 -1.78 0.56
CA LEU A 61 -6.35 -2.44 1.84
C LEU A 61 -5.45 -1.88 2.97
N ASN A 62 -4.16 -1.70 2.69
CA ASN A 62 -3.20 -1.19 3.66
C ASN A 62 -3.36 0.31 3.96
N ALA A 63 -4.05 1.08 3.12
CA ALA A 63 -4.26 2.50 3.37
C ALA A 63 -5.17 2.73 4.57
N VAL A 64 -6.22 1.91 4.72
CA VAL A 64 -7.15 1.97 5.84
C VAL A 64 -6.41 1.83 7.16
N GLY A 65 -5.68 0.73 7.37
CA GLY A 65 -4.97 0.49 8.64
C GLY A 65 -3.80 1.45 8.92
N ARG A 66 -3.43 2.33 7.98
CA ARG A 66 -2.44 3.39 8.19
C ARG A 66 -3.06 4.69 8.66
N LEU A 67 -4.30 4.96 8.29
CA LEU A 67 -4.97 6.23 8.56
C LEU A 67 -6.12 6.10 9.57
N GLU A 68 -6.76 4.93 9.63
CA GLU A 68 -7.99 4.68 10.40
C GLU A 68 -8.08 3.21 10.89
N ASP A 69 -9.23 2.84 11.44
CA ASP A 69 -9.53 1.47 11.87
C ASP A 69 -9.51 0.48 10.70
N ALA A 70 -8.59 -0.50 10.76
CA ALA A 70 -8.44 -1.57 9.80
C ALA A 70 -9.69 -2.48 9.67
N ALA A 71 -10.65 -2.38 10.58
CA ALA A 71 -11.93 -3.10 10.53
C ALA A 71 -12.65 -2.91 9.18
N LEU A 72 -12.61 -1.70 8.59
CA LEU A 72 -13.25 -1.43 7.30
C LEU A 72 -12.70 -2.33 6.17
N ALA A 73 -11.38 -2.55 6.13
CA ALA A 73 -10.78 -3.44 5.13
C ALA A 73 -11.15 -4.92 5.37
N ALA A 74 -11.29 -5.32 6.63
CA ALA A 74 -11.74 -6.66 6.99
C ALA A 74 -13.21 -6.88 6.62
N GLU A 75 -14.09 -5.91 6.91
CA GLU A 75 -15.50 -5.91 6.53
C GLU A 75 -15.66 -6.04 5.01
N LEU A 76 -14.89 -5.26 4.23
CA LEU A 76 -14.87 -5.38 2.78
C LEU A 76 -14.50 -6.79 2.32
N LEU A 77 -13.47 -7.40 2.90
CA LEU A 77 -13.03 -8.75 2.51
C LEU A 77 -13.99 -9.86 2.94
N MET A 78 -14.88 -9.60 3.89
CA MET A 78 -15.84 -10.56 4.43
C MET A 78 -17.22 -10.49 3.78
N THR A 79 -17.54 -9.42 3.03
CA THR A 79 -18.85 -9.31 2.36
C THR A 79 -18.90 -10.09 1.05
N ASP A 80 -20.03 -10.75 0.83
CA ASP A 80 -20.41 -11.41 -0.43
C ASP A 80 -21.48 -10.61 -1.22
N ASN A 81 -21.91 -9.45 -0.69
CA ASN A 81 -22.90 -8.59 -1.33
C ASN A 81 -22.20 -7.54 -2.21
N ASP A 82 -22.52 -7.51 -3.51
CA ASP A 82 -21.89 -6.60 -4.46
C ASP A 82 -22.13 -5.10 -4.12
N GLU A 83 -23.33 -4.72 -3.67
CA GLU A 83 -23.65 -3.33 -3.32
C GLU A 83 -22.89 -2.88 -2.06
N GLU A 84 -22.82 -3.76 -1.06
CA GLU A 84 -22.04 -3.51 0.16
C GLU A 84 -20.53 -3.45 -0.14
N ALA A 85 -20.03 -4.36 -0.98
CA ALA A 85 -18.64 -4.35 -1.42
C ALA A 85 -18.28 -3.06 -2.17
N GLU A 86 -19.16 -2.57 -3.04
CA GLU A 86 -18.97 -1.29 -3.73
C GLU A 86 -18.90 -0.12 -2.76
N PHE A 87 -19.83 -0.03 -1.81
CA PHE A 87 -19.85 1.01 -0.79
C PHE A 87 -18.59 1.00 0.11
N LEU A 88 -18.18 -0.19 0.57
CA LEU A 88 -16.98 -0.33 1.38
C LEU A 88 -15.71 -0.01 0.56
N ALA A 89 -15.65 -0.43 -0.71
CA ALA A 89 -14.52 -0.13 -1.58
C ALA A 89 -14.37 1.37 -1.89
N GLU A 90 -15.47 2.13 -1.98
CA GLU A 90 -15.42 3.60 -2.11
C GLU A 90 -14.73 4.25 -0.90
N GLN A 91 -15.05 3.80 0.31
CA GLN A 91 -14.41 4.28 1.53
C GLN A 91 -12.92 3.87 1.58
N VAL A 92 -12.60 2.63 1.19
CA VAL A 92 -11.21 2.18 1.08
C VAL A 92 -10.43 3.03 0.06
N GLU A 93 -11.03 3.39 -1.07
CA GLU A 93 -10.37 4.25 -2.06
C GLU A 93 -10.17 5.68 -1.57
N PHE A 94 -11.12 6.23 -0.81
CA PHE A 94 -10.97 7.53 -0.14
C PHE A 94 -9.71 7.55 0.73
N PHE A 95 -9.54 6.56 1.62
CA PHE A 95 -8.33 6.47 2.47
C PHE A 95 -7.07 6.21 1.67
N ASN A 96 -7.14 5.44 0.58
CA ASN A 96 -6.01 5.24 -0.31
C ASN A 96 -5.54 6.54 -0.97
N GLN A 97 -6.47 7.41 -1.36
CA GLN A 97 -6.15 8.71 -1.94
C GLN A 97 -5.61 9.67 -0.88
N GLU A 98 -6.28 9.79 0.27
CA GLU A 98 -5.80 10.60 1.40
C GLU A 98 -4.38 10.20 1.82
N ARG A 99 -4.11 8.89 1.92
CA ARG A 99 -2.77 8.38 2.24
C ARG A 99 -1.74 8.80 1.19
N LYS A 100 -2.09 8.80 -0.11
CA LYS A 100 -1.16 9.27 -1.16
C LYS A 100 -0.86 10.76 -1.00
N ASP A 101 -1.87 11.55 -0.69
CA ASP A 101 -1.73 13.00 -0.55
C ASP A 101 -0.83 13.35 0.64
N ILE A 102 -1.06 12.70 1.79
CA ILE A 102 -0.21 12.85 2.98
C ILE A 102 1.23 12.39 2.68
N VAL A 103 1.41 11.22 2.03
CA VAL A 103 2.76 10.74 1.65
C VAL A 103 3.46 11.73 0.74
N ALA A 104 2.76 12.29 -0.25
CA ALA A 104 3.34 13.25 -1.19
C ALA A 104 3.82 14.51 -0.47
N GLN A 105 2.97 15.09 0.38
CA GLN A 105 3.31 16.26 1.19
C GLN A 105 4.53 16.01 2.06
N ILE A 106 4.50 14.95 2.88
CA ILE A 106 5.61 14.65 3.81
C ILE A 106 6.89 14.31 3.05
N THR A 107 6.81 13.67 1.88
CA THR A 107 7.98 13.40 1.05
C THR A 107 8.63 14.69 0.55
N GLU A 108 7.84 15.68 0.12
CA GLU A 108 8.36 16.98 -0.31
C GLU A 108 9.10 17.69 0.83
N GLU A 109 8.49 17.75 2.01
CA GLU A 109 9.08 18.34 3.22
C GLU A 109 10.37 17.61 3.64
N ALA A 110 10.36 16.28 3.62
CA ALA A 110 11.49 15.45 3.98
C ALA A 110 12.67 15.59 3.00
N LEU A 111 12.40 15.69 1.69
CA LEU A 111 13.43 15.94 0.68
C LEU A 111 14.11 17.30 0.92
N ALA A 112 13.32 18.35 1.17
CA ALA A 112 13.85 19.67 1.47
C ALA A 112 14.72 19.67 2.74
N ALA A 113 14.28 18.98 3.80
CA ALA A 113 15.05 18.85 5.04
C ALA A 113 16.34 18.02 4.89
N ALA A 114 16.36 17.07 3.95
CA ALA A 114 17.52 16.21 3.71
C ALA A 114 18.63 16.91 2.92
N GLU A 115 18.30 17.89 2.06
CA GLU A 115 19.27 18.49 1.14
C GLU A 115 20.55 19.00 1.82
N ASP A 116 20.41 19.72 2.93
CA ASP A 116 21.55 20.32 3.63
C ASP A 116 22.42 19.25 4.29
N GLN A 117 21.82 18.18 4.82
CA GLN A 117 22.56 17.05 5.39
C GLN A 117 23.35 16.32 4.29
N VAL A 118 22.73 16.07 3.14
CA VAL A 118 23.38 15.43 1.98
C VAL A 118 24.55 16.28 1.47
N LYS A 119 24.36 17.60 1.34
CA LYS A 119 25.42 18.55 0.95
C LYS A 119 26.61 18.56 1.92
N GLN A 120 26.36 18.34 3.20
CA GLN A 120 27.41 18.20 4.23
C GLN A 120 28.13 16.84 4.19
N GLY A 121 27.69 15.91 3.33
CA GLY A 121 28.31 14.60 3.15
C GLY A 121 27.97 13.60 4.25
N THR A 122 26.80 13.72 4.87
CA THR A 122 26.37 12.77 5.90
C THR A 122 26.24 11.34 5.34
N LYS A 123 26.39 10.34 6.21
CA LYS A 123 26.26 8.92 5.89
C LYS A 123 24.91 8.32 6.29
N PHE A 124 24.07 9.14 6.90
CA PHE A 124 22.77 8.79 7.45
C PHE A 124 21.91 10.05 7.52
N LEU A 125 20.59 9.90 7.32
CA LEU A 125 19.64 10.99 7.41
C LEU A 125 18.73 10.80 8.62
N LEU A 126 18.67 11.83 9.46
CA LEU A 126 17.67 11.96 10.53
C LEU A 126 16.76 13.13 10.19
N LEU A 127 15.50 12.84 9.88
CA LEU A 127 14.49 13.81 9.52
C LEU A 127 13.36 13.70 10.54
N ALA A 128 12.93 14.82 11.13
CA ALA A 128 11.91 14.81 12.15
C ALA A 128 11.02 16.04 12.07
N GLN A 129 9.70 15.85 12.12
CA GLN A 129 8.73 16.96 12.15
C GLN A 129 7.45 16.56 12.90
N ALA A 130 6.97 17.44 13.78
CA ALA A 130 5.89 17.12 14.72
C ALA A 130 4.54 16.80 14.06
N ASP A 131 4.28 17.36 12.88
CA ASP A 131 2.98 17.25 12.20
C ASP A 131 2.95 16.13 11.14
N TRP A 132 3.98 15.27 11.09
CA TRP A 132 4.01 14.15 10.15
C TRP A 132 3.19 12.97 10.66
N HIS A 133 2.29 12.47 9.81
CA HIS A 133 1.42 11.36 10.15
C HIS A 133 2.20 10.05 10.29
N GLU A 134 2.20 9.46 11.50
CA GLU A 134 3.01 8.29 11.86
C GLU A 134 2.76 7.06 10.95
N GLY A 135 1.51 6.83 10.56
CA GLY A 135 1.10 5.71 9.71
C GLY A 135 1.74 5.66 8.31
N VAL A 136 2.35 6.75 7.84
CA VAL A 136 2.97 6.83 6.51
C VAL A 136 4.49 7.05 6.52
N LEU A 137 5.12 7.27 7.68
CA LEU A 137 6.56 7.60 7.76
C LEU A 137 7.44 6.52 7.14
N GLY A 138 7.07 5.24 7.29
CA GLY A 138 7.80 4.14 6.66
C GLY A 138 7.81 4.19 5.13
N ILE A 139 6.71 4.66 4.50
CA ILE A 139 6.64 4.83 3.04
C ILE A 139 7.53 5.98 2.60
N VAL A 140 7.50 7.09 3.34
CA VAL A 140 8.35 8.26 3.07
C VAL A 140 9.82 7.89 3.24
N ALA A 141 10.18 7.16 4.31
CA ALA A 141 11.55 6.75 4.56
C ALA A 141 12.12 5.93 3.40
N SER A 142 11.35 4.97 2.87
CA SER A 142 11.75 4.20 1.68
C SER A 142 12.02 5.10 0.46
N LYS A 143 11.17 6.12 0.21
CA LYS A 143 11.38 7.07 -0.90
C LYS A 143 12.65 7.92 -0.72
N ILE A 144 12.94 8.35 0.51
CA ILE A 144 14.17 9.11 0.82
C ILE A 144 15.42 8.21 0.64
N VAL A 145 15.35 6.95 1.09
CA VAL A 145 16.40 5.95 0.86
C VAL A 145 16.63 5.72 -0.63
N GLU A 146 15.57 5.55 -1.42
CA GLU A 146 15.67 5.40 -2.88
C GLU A 146 16.31 6.63 -3.55
N THR A 147 15.99 7.83 -3.08
CA THR A 147 16.48 9.09 -3.66
C THR A 147 17.95 9.34 -3.36
N TYR A 148 18.37 9.20 -2.09
CA TYR A 148 19.73 9.57 -1.67
C TYR A 148 20.67 8.37 -1.47
N SER A 149 20.16 7.14 -1.53
CA SER A 149 20.93 5.92 -1.23
C SER A 149 21.62 5.96 0.14
N LEU A 150 21.01 6.63 1.11
CA LEU A 150 21.46 6.72 2.50
C LEU A 150 20.43 6.05 3.41
N PRO A 151 20.86 5.35 4.48
CA PRO A 151 19.93 4.91 5.50
C PRO A 151 19.27 6.13 6.15
N THR A 152 17.96 6.05 6.37
CA THR A 152 17.13 7.19 6.80
C THR A 152 16.24 6.80 7.97
N LEU A 153 16.19 7.63 9.00
CA LEU A 153 15.18 7.59 10.05
C LEU A 153 14.28 8.82 9.93
N ILE A 154 12.97 8.58 9.95
CA ILE A 154 11.92 9.60 9.91
C ILE A 154 11.15 9.52 11.22
N LEU A 155 10.95 10.67 11.88
CA LEU A 155 10.25 10.81 13.15
C LEU A 155 9.16 11.89 13.11
#